data_AF-A0A498CCG7-F1
#
_entry.id   AF-A0A498CCG7-F1
#
_cell.length_a   1.000
_cell.length_b   1.000
_cell.length_c   1.000
_cell.angle_alpha   90.00
_cell.angle_beta   90.00
_cell.angle_gamma   90.00
#
_symmetry.space_group_name_H-M   'P 1'
#
loop_
_entity.id
_entity.type
_entity.pdbx_description
1 polymer ?
#
loop_
_entity_poly.entity_id
_entity_poly.type
_entity_poly.pdbx_seq_one_letter_code
_entity_poly.pdbx_strand_id
1 'polypeptide(L)'
;MSAHGLVFGDSVERTAHELAGMSGVDLQSASPTAIRAWEARGLALHHLAAGDIAEALKVMDATRPASRPSPTAAMNQPRTAAKETR
;
A
#
# COMPACT_ATOMS: atom_id res chain seq x y z
N MET A 1 -17.99 -29.50 17.61
CA MET A 1 -18.23 -28.05 17.47
C MET A 1 -16.86 -27.39 17.32
N SER A 2 -16.43 -27.08 16.10
CA SER A 2 -15.13 -26.42 15.88
C SER A 2 -15.36 -25.13 15.10
N ALA A 3 -15.59 -24.05 15.83
CA ALA A 3 -15.64 -22.69 15.30
C ALA A 3 -14.21 -22.12 15.27
N HIS A 4 -13.34 -22.67 14.41
CA HIS A 4 -12.01 -22.10 14.13
C HIS A 4 -11.92 -21.64 12.66
N GLY A 5 -12.97 -20.98 12.22
CA GLY A 5 -13.03 -20.23 10.96
C GLY A 5 -13.20 -18.74 11.23
N LEU A 6 -12.39 -18.16 12.14
CA LEU A 6 -12.17 -16.71 12.10
C LEU A 6 -11.42 -16.45 10.80
N VAL A 7 -12.22 -16.13 9.79
CA VAL A 7 -11.87 -15.87 8.41
C VAL A 7 -10.63 -15.00 8.40
N PHE A 8 -9.57 -15.40 7.73
CA PHE A 8 -8.28 -14.67 7.64
C PHE A 8 -8.41 -13.14 7.50
N GLY A 9 -9.47 -12.66 6.85
CA GLY A 9 -9.80 -11.22 6.79
C GLY A 9 -10.05 -10.55 8.15
N ASP A 10 -10.75 -11.22 9.07
CA ASP A 10 -11.06 -10.72 10.42
C ASP A 10 -9.79 -10.51 11.26
N SER A 11 -8.79 -11.40 11.13
CA SER A 11 -7.52 -11.26 11.86
C SER A 11 -6.66 -10.12 11.31
N VAL A 12 -6.68 -9.91 9.99
CA VAL A 12 -6.03 -8.76 9.34
C VAL A 12 -6.70 -7.46 9.76
N GLU A 13 -8.03 -7.40 9.74
CA GLU A 13 -8.81 -6.23 10.15
C GLU A 13 -8.55 -5.88 11.62
N ARG A 14 -8.56 -6.88 12.50
CA ARG A 14 -8.24 -6.70 13.91
C ARG A 14 -6.81 -6.17 14.10
N THR A 15 -5.83 -6.76 13.44
CA THR A 15 -4.42 -6.31 13.51
C THR A 15 -4.28 -4.86 13.03
N ALA A 16 -5.00 -4.48 11.97
CA ALA A 16 -5.03 -3.11 11.48
C ALA A 16 -5.64 -2.13 12.49
N HIS A 17 -6.75 -2.50 13.14
CA HIS A 17 -7.39 -1.69 14.19
C HIS A 17 -6.50 -1.55 15.43
N GLU A 18 -5.85 -2.63 15.87
CA GLU A 18 -4.93 -2.59 17.02
C GLU A 18 -3.73 -1.66 16.73
N LEU A 19 -3.11 -1.77 15.55
CA LEU A 19 -2.02 -0.88 15.14
C LEU A 19 -2.44 0.59 15.05
N ALA A 20 -3.62 0.84 14.47
CA ALA A 20 -4.16 2.18 14.35
C ALA A 20 -4.43 2.79 15.74
N GLY A 21 -5.05 2.04 16.63
CA GLY A 21 -5.31 2.44 18.01
C GLY A 21 -4.03 2.74 18.80
N MET A 22 -3.00 1.91 18.66
CA MET A 22 -1.66 2.15 19.25
C MET A 22 -1.02 3.44 18.72
N SER A 23 -1.40 3.87 17.52
CA SER A 23 -0.92 5.09 16.87
C SER A 23 -1.85 6.30 17.12
N GLY A 24 -2.91 6.14 17.91
CA GLY A 24 -3.91 7.18 18.17
C GLY A 24 -4.85 7.46 17.00
N VAL A 25 -4.95 6.55 16.03
CA VAL A 25 -5.85 6.65 14.88
C VAL A 25 -7.10 5.82 15.13
N ASP A 26 -8.27 6.46 15.10
CA ASP A 26 -9.56 5.79 15.09
C ASP A 26 -9.99 5.49 13.65
N LEU A 27 -10.06 4.21 13.29
CA LEU A 27 -10.46 3.76 11.95
C LEU A 27 -11.95 3.97 11.68
N GLN A 28 -12.79 4.08 12.70
CA GLN A 28 -14.24 4.31 12.53
C GLN A 28 -14.52 5.72 12.00
N SER A 29 -13.64 6.68 12.30
CA SER A 29 -13.72 8.07 11.84
C SER A 29 -12.69 8.43 10.76
N ALA A 30 -11.85 7.48 10.33
CA ALA A 30 -10.81 7.71 9.35
C ALA A 30 -11.36 7.74 7.90
N SER A 31 -10.61 8.38 7.00
CA SER A 31 -10.92 8.33 5.57
C SER A 31 -10.77 6.90 5.02
N PRO A 32 -11.53 6.50 3.98
CA PRO A 32 -11.40 5.18 3.35
C PRO A 32 -9.97 4.86 2.86
N THR A 33 -9.22 5.89 2.44
CA THR A 33 -7.82 5.72 2.04
C THR A 33 -6.92 5.42 3.23
N ALA A 34 -7.16 6.05 4.37
CA ALA A 34 -6.44 5.75 5.60
C ALA A 34 -6.78 4.35 6.12
N ILE A 35 -8.06 3.95 6.08
CA ILE A 35 -8.50 2.60 6.46
C ILE A 35 -7.75 1.55 5.62
N ARG A 36 -7.77 1.67 4.29
CA ARG A 36 -7.05 0.75 3.38
C ARG A 36 -5.54 0.71 3.65
N ALA A 37 -4.94 1.84 4.01
CA ALA A 37 -3.52 1.88 4.36
C ALA A 37 -3.22 1.12 5.67
N TRP A 38 -4.12 1.17 6.64
CA TRP A 38 -4.00 0.39 7.88
C TRP A 38 -4.28 -1.10 7.68
N GLU A 39 -5.28 -1.46 6.88
CA GLU A 39 -5.56 -2.86 6.51
C GLU A 39 -4.35 -3.50 5.81
N ALA A 40 -3.72 -2.79 4.87
CA ALA A 40 -2.52 -3.29 4.21
C ALA A 40 -1.35 -3.49 5.17
N ARG A 41 -1.21 -2.65 6.21
CA ARG A 41 -0.20 -2.86 7.26
C ARG A 41 -0.47 -4.15 8.05
N GLY A 42 -1.73 -4.40 8.40
CA GLY A 42 -2.16 -5.65 9.04
C GLY A 42 -1.83 -6.87 8.17
N LEU A 43 -2.14 -6.80 6.88
CA LEU A 43 -1.85 -7.87 5.91
C LEU A 43 -0.34 -8.08 5.73
N ALA A 44 0.43 -7.00 5.63
CA ALA A 44 1.88 -7.08 5.51
C ALA A 44 2.53 -7.74 6.74
N LEU A 45 2.08 -7.40 7.95
CA LEU A 45 2.53 -8.07 9.18
C LEU A 45 2.21 -9.57 9.18
N HIS A 46 1.05 -9.96 8.65
CA HIS A 46 0.71 -11.36 8.51
C HIS A 46 1.69 -12.10 7.59
N HIS A 47 2.00 -11.53 6.43
CA HIS A 47 3.01 -12.10 5.52
C HIS A 47 4.41 -12.13 6.15
N LEU A 48 4.80 -11.11 6.91
CA LEU A 48 6.07 -11.10 7.64
C LEU A 48 6.12 -12.21 8.70
N ALA A 49 5.04 -12.43 9.45
CA ALA A 49 4.95 -13.53 10.41
C ALA A 49 5.03 -14.91 9.75
N ALA A 50 4.56 -15.03 8.51
CA ALA A 50 4.71 -16.23 7.67
C ALA A 50 6.12 -16.39 7.05
N GLY A 51 6.98 -15.37 7.12
CA GLY A 51 8.30 -15.35 6.49
C GLY A 51 8.28 -14.86 5.03
N ASP A 52 7.13 -14.48 4.50
CA ASP A 52 6.92 -14.03 3.13
C ASP A 52 7.22 -12.52 2.97
N ILE A 53 8.48 -12.15 3.15
CA ILE A 53 8.93 -10.75 3.09
C ILE A 53 8.56 -10.09 1.75
N ALA A 54 8.63 -10.83 0.63
CA ALA A 54 8.33 -10.31 -0.70
C ALA A 54 6.86 -9.89 -0.84
N GLU A 55 5.91 -10.70 -0.35
CA GLU A 55 4.49 -10.37 -0.41
C GLU A 55 4.16 -9.24 0.58
N ALA A 56 4.79 -9.20 1.75
CA ALA A 56 4.63 -8.07 2.67
C ALA A 56 5.02 -6.72 2.03
N LEU A 57 6.15 -6.69 1.32
CA LEU A 57 6.62 -5.48 0.62
C LEU A 57 5.68 -5.08 -0.51
N LYS A 58 5.19 -6.04 -1.29
CA LYS A 58 4.24 -5.82 -2.39
C LYS A 58 2.92 -5.24 -1.90
N VAL A 59 2.39 -5.77 -0.78
CA VAL A 59 1.17 -5.25 -0.13
C VAL A 59 1.38 -3.80 0.30
N MET A 60 2.52 -3.48 0.90
CA MET A 60 2.82 -2.11 1.31
C MET A 60 3.00 -1.15 0.12
N ASP A 61 3.64 -1.59 -0.97
CA ASP A 61 3.82 -0.76 -2.17
C ASP A 61 2.49 -0.43 -2.86
N ALA A 62 1.51 -1.34 -2.83
CA ALA A 62 0.17 -1.10 -3.37
C ALA A 62 -0.58 0.05 -2.67
N THR A 63 -0.21 0.39 -1.44
CA THR A 63 -0.78 1.54 -0.69
C THR A 63 -0.04 2.84 -0.90
N ARG A 64 1.14 2.80 -1.50
CA ARG A 64 1.85 4.00 -1.88
C ARG A 64 0.99 4.70 -2.94
N PRO A 65 0.59 5.97 -2.72
CA PRO A 65 -0.03 6.72 -3.80
C PRO A 65 0.95 6.68 -4.96
N ALA A 66 0.49 6.18 -6.11
CA ALA A 66 1.29 6.14 -7.33
C ALA A 66 1.95 7.50 -7.44
N SER A 67 3.27 7.56 -7.24
CA SER A 67 4.00 8.78 -7.47
C SER A 67 3.66 9.14 -8.90
N ARG A 68 2.83 10.16 -9.08
CA ARG A 68 2.56 10.70 -10.41
C ARG A 68 3.92 10.83 -11.06
N PRO A 69 4.19 10.20 -12.22
CA PRO A 69 5.40 10.51 -12.94
C PRO A 69 5.38 12.03 -13.08
N SER A 70 6.34 12.70 -12.43
CA SER A 70 6.45 14.14 -12.55
C SER A 70 6.59 14.44 -14.04
N PRO A 71 5.74 15.28 -14.64
CA PRO A 71 5.86 15.62 -16.07
C PRO A 71 7.24 16.20 -16.44
N THR A 72 8.04 16.59 -15.45
CA THR A 72 9.35 17.20 -15.61
C THR A 72 10.42 16.26 -16.21
N ALA A 73 10.25 14.94 -16.18
CA ALA A 73 11.20 14.03 -16.82
C ALA A 73 11.05 13.96 -18.36
N ALA A 74 9.93 14.44 -18.91
CA ALA A 74 9.66 14.42 -20.36
C ALA A 74 10.20 15.67 -21.10
N MET A 75 10.63 16.72 -20.39
CA MET A 75 11.02 17.99 -21.02
C MET A 75 12.51 18.10 -21.39
N ASN A 76 13.33 17.11 -20.99
CA ASN A 76 14.79 17.15 -21.19
C ASN A 76 15.29 16.25 -22.33
N GLN A 77 14.42 15.83 -23.26
CA GLN A 77 14.93 15.33 -24.53
C GLN A 77 15.24 16.51 -25.46
N PRO A 78 16.52 16.81 -25.77
CA PRO A 78 16.83 17.76 -26.82
C PRO A 78 16.25 17.22 -28.13
N ARG A 79 15.27 17.94 -28.67
CA ARG A 79 14.78 17.76 -30.03
C ARG A 79 15.88 18.20 -30.99
N THR A 80 16.92 17.40 -31.16
CA THR A 80 17.92 17.57 -32.23
C THR A 80 17.90 16.34 -33.12
N ALA A 81 16.90 16.28 -33.99
CA ALA A 81 16.97 15.63 -35.30
C ALA A 81 15.72 15.98 -36.14
N ALA A 82 15.37 17.27 -36.22
CA ALA A 82 14.45 17.75 -37.23
C ALA A 82 15.26 18.50 -38.30
N LYS A 83 15.62 17.75 -39.34
CA LYS A 83 15.79 18.14 -40.75
C LYS A 83 16.24 19.60 -41.02
N GLU A 84 17.48 19.75 -41.46
CA GLU A 84 17.95 20.89 -42.26
C GLU A 84 18.65 20.28 -43.49
N THR A 85 17.96 20.23 -44.64
CA THR A 85 18.07 21.17 -45.77
C THR A 85 19.36 20.99 -46.59
N ARG A 86 19.28 20.25 -47.71
CA ARG A 86 19.49 20.73 -49.10
C ARG A 86 19.53 19.56 -50.09
#